data_AF-K6U7Q1-F1
#
_entry.id   AF-K6U7Q1-F1
#
_cell.length_a   1.000
_cell.length_b   1.000
_cell.length_c   1.000
_cell.angle_alpha   90.00
_cell.angle_beta   90.00
_cell.angle_gamma   90.00
#
_symmetry.space_group_name_H-M   'P 1'
#
loop_
_entity.id
_entity.type
_entity.pdbx_description
1 polymer ?
#
loop_
_entity_poly.entity_id
_entity_poly.type
_entity_poly.pdbx_seq_one_letter_code
_entity_poly.pdbx_strand_id
1 'polypeptide(L)' 'MYERLLYLYQQEKLTDAQLGVAVSKGWINDTEKAAIIESVAAEKTSTTTGA' A
#
# COMPACT_ATOMS: atom_id res chain seq x y z
N MET A 1 -12.39 3.86 -1.82
CA MET A 1 -11.83 2.60 -1.27
C MET A 1 -10.32 2.62 -1.18
N TYR A 2 -9.65 3.19 -2.19
CA TYR A 2 -8.21 3.52 -2.21
C TYR A 2 -7.64 4.01 -0.86
N GLU A 3 -8.12 5.14 -0.34
CA GLU A 3 -7.58 5.76 0.90
C GLU A 3 -7.65 4.83 2.11
N ARG A 4 -8.71 4.01 2.20
CA ARG A 4 -8.89 3.05 3.30
C ARG A 4 -7.86 1.92 3.20
N LEU A 5 -7.59 1.42 2.00
CA LEU A 5 -6.59 0.38 1.76
C LEU A 5 -5.17 0.92 1.98
N LEU A 6 -4.89 2.14 1.53
CA LEU A 6 -3.65 2.86 1.79
C LEU A 6 -3.35 2.94 3.29
N TYR A 7 -4.31 3.45 4.06
CA TYR A 7 -4.16 3.57 5.52
C TYR A 7 -3.93 2.20 6.19
N LEU A 8 -4.65 1.15 5.78
CA LEU A 8 -4.47 -0.18 6.36
C LEU A 8 -3.12 -0.80 5.98
N TYR A 9 -2.63 -0.53 4.77
CA TYR A 9 -1.33 -1.02 4.28
C TYR A 9 -0.15 -0.31 4.98
N GLN A 10 -0.24 1.01 5.16
CA GLN A 10 0.73 1.78 5.97
C GLN A 10 0.84 1.28 7.41
N GLN A 11 -0.26 0.77 7.98
CA GLN A 11 -0.31 0.21 9.33
C GLN A 11 0.08 -1.29 9.38
N GLU A 12 0.58 -1.85 8.28
CA GLU A 12 0.92 -3.27 8.13
C GLU A 12 -0.25 -4.23 8.44
N LYS A 13 -1.49 -3.73 8.40
CA LYS A 13 -2.72 -4.51 8.59
C LYS A 13 -3.24 -5.13 7.30
N LEU A 14 -2.57 -4.84 6.20
CA LEU A 14 -2.90 -5.30 4.87
C LEU A 14 -1.62 -5.76 4.18
N THR A 15 -1.68 -6.87 3.44
CA THR A 15 -0.56 -7.38 2.64
C THR A 15 -0.76 -7.12 1.14
N ASP A 16 0.32 -7.21 0.36
CA ASP A 16 0.29 -7.08 -1.10
C ASP A 16 -0.69 -8.07 -1.77
N ALA A 17 -0.80 -9.27 -1.21
CA ALA A 17 -1.74 -10.29 -1.67
C ALA A 17 -3.20 -9.84 -1.43
N GLN A 18 -3.49 -9.22 -0.29
CA GLN A 18 -4.82 -8.69 0.02
C GLN A 18 -5.16 -7.47 -0.86
N LEU A 19 -4.18 -6.63 -1.22
CA LEU A 19 -4.37 -5.61 -2.26
C LEU A 19 -4.69 -6.24 -3.62
N GLY A 20 -4.06 -7.37 -3.97
CA GLY A 20 -4.41 -8.13 -5.17
C GLY A 20 -5.87 -8.58 -5.19
N VAL A 21 -6.41 -9.02 -4.04
CA VAL A 21 -7.85 -9.35 -3.92
C VAL A 21 -8.73 -8.11 -4.12
N ALA A 22 -8.32 -6.95 -3.63
CA ALA A 22 -9.04 -5.69 -3.83
C ALA A 22 -9.10 -5.29 -5.32
N VAL A 23 -8.02 -5.54 -6.08
CA VAL A 23 -8.01 -5.38 -7.54
C VAL A 23 -8.97 -6.36 -8.20
N SER A 24 -8.91 -7.66 -7.87
CA SER A 24 -9.82 -8.67 -8.44
C SER A 24 -11.30 -8.41 -8.12
N LYS A 25 -11.60 -7.72 -7.02
CA LYS A 25 -12.96 -7.28 -6.65
C LYS A 25 -13.39 -5.97 -7.32
N GLY A 26 -12.51 -5.31 -8.07
CA GLY A 26 -12.76 -4.03 -8.72
C GLY A 26 -12.87 -2.85 -7.76
N TRP A 27 -12.34 -2.98 -6.54
CA TRP A 27 -12.36 -1.89 -5.54
C TRP A 27 -11.31 -0.82 -5.81
N ILE A 28 -10.21 -1.24 -6.43
CA ILE A 28 -9.11 -0.43 -6.95
C ILE A 28 -8.62 -1.06 -8.26
N ASN A 29 -7.85 -0.32 -9.05
CA ASN A 29 -7.14 -0.86 -10.21
C ASN A 29 -5.65 -1.14 -9.91
N ASP A 30 -4.93 -1.71 -10.86
CA ASP A 30 -3.50 -2.04 -10.71
C ASP A 30 -2.62 -0.81 -10.49
N THR A 31 -2.94 0.33 -11.10
CA THR A 31 -2.22 1.60 -10.89
C THR A 31 -2.35 2.09 -9.46
N GLU A 32 -3.55 2.05 -8.91
CA GLU A 32 -3.84 2.39 -7.52
C GLU A 32 -3.16 1.42 -6.54
N LYS A 33 -3.14 0.12 -6.85
CA LYS A 33 -2.39 -0.86 -6.06
C LYS A 33 -0.88 -0.52 -6.04
N ALA A 34 -0.30 -0.21 -7.18
CA ALA A 34 1.12 0.16 -7.27
C ALA A 34 1.43 1.41 -6.43
N ALA A 35 0.59 2.44 -6.53
CA ALA A 35 0.74 3.67 -5.74
C ALA A 35 0.73 3.43 -4.22
N ILE A 36 -0.13 2.52 -3.73
CA ILE A 36 -0.17 2.16 -2.29
C ILE A 36 1.12 1.46 -1.84
N ILE A 37 1.66 0.58 -2.68
CA ILE A 37 2.90 -0.15 -2.35
C ILE A 37 4.09 0.82 -2.36
N GLU A 38 4.16 1.68 -3.37
CA GLU A 38 5.21 2.69 -3.52
C GLU A 38 5.21 3.71 -2.37
N SER A 39 4.04 4.11 -1.86
CA SER A 39 3.98 5.09 -0.76
C SER A 39 4.65 4.57 0.51
N VAL A 40 4.48 3.28 0.84
CA VAL A 40 5.15 2.69 2.01
C VAL A 40 6.63 2.46 1.76
N ALA A 41 7.02 2.09 0.53
CA ALA A 41 8.44 1.96 0.17
C ALA A 41 9.19 3.30 0.27
N ALA A 42 8.55 4.41 -0.13
CA ALA A 42 9.10 5.75 -0.01
C ALA A 42 9.21 6.22 1.47
N GLU A 43 8.23 5.87 2.31
CA GLU A 43 8.27 6.19 3.74
C GLU A 43 9.35 5.41 4.51
N LYS A 44 9.58 4.12 4.17
CA LYS A 44 10.60 3.29 4.83
C LYS A 44 12.04 3.67 4.47
N THR A 45 12.28 4.27 3.30
CA THR A 45 13.63 4.73 2.91
C THR A 45 14.01 6.05 3.56
N SER A 46 13.04 6.86 4.02
CA SER A 46 13.29 8.16 4.64
C SER A 46 13.66 8.12 6.13
N THR A 47 13.56 6.96 6.79
CA THR A 47 13.78 6.81 8.25
C THR A 47 15.10 6.12 8.64
N THR A 48 15.98 5.80 7.69
CA THR A 48 17.31 5.22 7.98
C THR A 48 18.42 6.25 7.74
N THR A 49 18.51 7.26 8.59
CA THR A 49 19.69 8.13 8.73
C THR A 49 19.82 8.49 10.21
N GLY A 50 20.66 7.76 10.94
CA GLY A 50 20.89 7.99 12.36
C GLY A 50 21.52 6.79 13.07
N ALA A 51 22.75 6.45 12.72
CA ALA A 51 23.68 5.70 13.57
C ALA A 51 25.11 6.11 13.24
#